data_AF-A0A3D1HC78-F1
#
_entry.id   AF-A0A3D1HC78-F1
#
_cell.length_a   1.000
_cell.length_b   1.000
_cell.length_c   1.000
_cell.angle_alpha   90.00
_cell.angle_beta   90.00
_cell.angle_gamma   90.00
#
_symmetry.space_group_name_H-M   'P 1'
#
loop_
_entity.id
_entity.type
_entity.pdbx_description
1 polymer ?
#
loop_
_entity_poly.entity_id
_entity_poly.type
_entity_poly.pdbx_seq_one_letter_code
_entity_poly.pdbx_strand_id
1 'polypeptide(L)' 'MQKQYITAEELQTIMGISRGKAYEIIRSCNQELKAQGFITIAGKLPVAYMEKKYYGFDVNAIKEGGNNG' A
#
# COMPACT_ATOMS: atom_id res chain seq x y z
N MET A 1 8.22 -13.32 8.59
CA MET A 1 8.67 -12.71 7.31
C MET A 1 7.89 -11.42 7.11
N GLN A 2 8.54 -10.27 6.99
CA GLN A 2 7.84 -9.00 6.74
C GLN A 2 7.30 -8.97 5.31
N LYS A 3 6.10 -8.40 5.15
CA LYS A 3 5.45 -8.29 3.85
C LYS A 3 6.15 -7.23 3.01
N GLN A 4 6.61 -7.61 1.82
CA GLN A 4 7.36 -6.70 0.95
C GLN A 4 6.47 -5.80 0.08
N TYR A 5 5.29 -6.29 -0.30
CA TYR A 5 4.38 -5.59 -1.20
C TYR A 5 2.97 -5.50 -0.62
N ILE A 6 2.32 -4.37 -0.86
CA ILE A 6 0.91 -4.16 -0.61
C ILE A 6 0.12 -4.18 -1.93
N THR A 7 -1.05 -4.81 -1.90
CA THR A 7 -2.00 -4.82 -3.04
C THR A 7 -3.03 -3.70 -2.92
N ALA A 8 -3.75 -3.41 -4.01
CA ALA A 8 -4.85 -2.44 -3.97
C ALA A 8 -5.95 -2.83 -2.96
N GLU A 9 -6.26 -4.11 -2.82
CA GLU A 9 -7.30 -4.61 -1.91
C GLU A 9 -6.90 -4.44 -0.44
N GLU A 10 -5.63 -4.64 -0.13
CA GLU A 10 -5.08 -4.42 1.20
C GLU A 10 -5.01 -2.93 1.53
N LEU A 11 -4.54 -2.12 0.59
CA LEU A 11 -4.49 -0.67 0.73
C LEU A 11 -5.89 -0.08 0.92
N GLN A 12 -6.88 -0.60 0.17
CA GLN A 12 -8.29 -0.27 0.33
C GLN A 12 -8.75 -0.50 1.76
N THR A 13 -8.44 -1.69 2.31
CA THR A 13 -8.86 -2.08 3.65
C THR A 13 -8.15 -1.27 4.73
N ILE A 14 -6.83 -1.05 4.60
CA ILE A 14 -6.02 -0.33 5.58
C ILE A 14 -6.43 1.15 5.64
N MET A 15 -6.69 1.77 4.48
CA MET A 15 -6.99 3.19 4.40
C MET A 15 -8.49 3.51 4.42
N GLY A 16 -9.37 2.51 4.37
CA GLY A 16 -10.82 2.72 4.31
C GLY A 16 -11.28 3.46 3.04
N ILE A 17 -10.59 3.27 1.91
CA ILE A 17 -10.87 3.97 0.64
C ILE A 17 -11.59 3.06 -0.35
N SER A 18 -11.98 3.59 -1.52
CA SER A 18 -12.53 2.76 -2.60
C SER A 18 -11.44 1.97 -3.33
N ARG A 19 -11.83 0.85 -3.97
CA ARG A 19 -10.93 0.05 -4.82
C ARG A 19 -10.25 0.91 -5.88
N GLY A 20 -11.02 1.74 -6.58
CA GLY A 20 -10.52 2.63 -7.62
C GLY A 20 -9.44 3.57 -7.08
N LYS A 21 -9.67 4.16 -5.89
CA LYS A 21 -8.70 5.06 -5.27
C LYS A 21 -7.40 4.35 -4.88
N ALA A 22 -7.50 3.11 -4.40
CA ALA A 22 -6.31 2.31 -4.11
C ALA A 22 -5.46 2.03 -5.36
N TYR A 23 -6.09 1.69 -6.49
CA TYR A 23 -5.38 1.52 -7.76
C TYR A 23 -4.76 2.82 -8.27
N GLU A 24 -5.45 3.97 -8.13
CA GLU A 24 -4.90 5.28 -8.48
C GLU A 24 -3.61 5.57 -7.71
N ILE A 25 -3.62 5.37 -6.38
CA ILE A 25 -2.46 5.61 -5.52
C ILE A 25 -1.31 4.69 -5.93
N ILE A 26 -1.55 3.39 -6.06
CA ILE A 26 -0.50 2.42 -6.46
C ILE A 26 0.07 2.78 -7.83
N ARG A 27 -0.78 3.18 -8.79
CA ARG A 27 -0.34 3.58 -10.12
C ARG A 27 0.54 4.83 -10.07
N SER A 28 0.14 5.85 -9.30
CA SER A 28 0.92 7.08 -9.12
C SER A 28 2.29 6.77 -8.49
N CYS A 29 2.31 5.99 -7.41
CA CYS A 29 3.55 5.60 -6.75
C CYS A 29 4.47 4.76 -7.66
N ASN A 30 3.92 3.86 -8.46
CA ASN A 30 4.70 3.11 -9.45
C ASN A 30 5.23 4.02 -10.57
N GLN A 31 4.49 5.05 -10.99
CA GLN A 31 5.02 6.03 -11.95
C GLN A 31 6.21 6.80 -11.37
N GLU A 32 6.14 7.20 -10.10
CA GLU A 32 7.24 7.87 -9.41
C GLU A 32 8.47 6.97 -9.24
N LEU A 33 8.27 5.72 -8.81
CA LEU A 33 9.36 4.74 -8.69
C LEU A 33 10.03 4.47 -10.04
N LYS A 34 9.23 4.33 -11.10
CA LYS A 34 9.74 4.17 -12.46
C LYS A 34 10.54 5.39 -12.92
N ALA A 35 10.08 6.60 -12.59
CA ALA A 35 10.81 7.83 -12.90
C ALA A 35 12.16 7.92 -12.15
N GLN A 36 12.27 7.29 -10.98
CA GLN A 36 13.52 7.16 -10.21
C GLN A 36 14.41 5.99 -10.69
N GLY A 37 14.01 5.25 -11.73
CA GLY A 37 14.78 4.14 -12.29
C GLY A 37 14.56 2.79 -11.60
N PHE A 38 13.58 2.68 -10.69
CA PHE A 38 13.24 1.42 -10.04
C PHE A 38 12.33 0.54 -10.89
N ILE A 39 12.40 -0.78 -10.64
CA ILE A 39 11.45 -1.75 -11.19
C ILE A 39 10.15 -1.69 -10.40
N THR A 40 9.02 -1.71 -11.12
CA THR A 40 7.68 -1.61 -10.53
C THR A 40 6.78 -2.74 -11.01
N ILE A 41 5.82 -3.16 -10.19
CA ILE A 41 4.86 -4.22 -10.51
C ILE A 41 3.45 -3.62 -10.49
N ALA A 42 2.71 -3.76 -11.61
CA ALA A 42 1.34 -3.26 -11.68
C ALA A 42 0.46 -3.89 -10.59
N GLY A 43 -0.35 -3.05 -9.93
CA GLY A 43 -1.26 -3.47 -8.86
C GLY A 43 -0.59 -3.80 -7.51
N LYS A 44 0.75 -3.67 -7.41
CA LYS A 44 1.50 -3.83 -6.17
C LYS A 44 2.36 -2.61 -5.91
N LEU A 45 2.66 -2.35 -4.64
CA LEU A 45 3.56 -1.30 -4.21
C LEU A 45 4.48 -1.81 -3.09
N PRO A 46 5.78 -1.51 -3.09
CA PRO A 46 6.65 -1.85 -1.97
C PRO A 46 6.16 -1.19 -0.68
N VAL A 47 5.98 -1.97 0.39
CA VAL A 47 5.49 -1.48 1.70
C VAL A 47 6.42 -0.39 2.24
N ALA A 48 7.74 -0.61 2.18
CA ALA A 48 8.73 0.37 2.62
C ALA A 48 8.63 1.72 1.90
N TYR A 49 8.23 1.73 0.62
CA TYR A 49 8.01 2.98 -0.10
C TYR A 49 6.73 3.68 0.36
N MET A 50 5.66 2.92 0.59
CA MET A 50 4.40 3.45 1.12
C MET A 50 4.59 4.06 2.52
N GLU A 51 5.26 3.36 3.42
CA GLU A 51 5.56 3.84 4.78
C GLU A 51 6.39 5.14 4.76
N LYS A 52 7.35 5.25 3.84
CA LYS A 52 8.15 6.47 3.67
C LYS A 52 7.33 7.64 3.12
N LYS A 53 6.44 7.38 2.16
CA LYS A 53 5.68 8.42 1.44
C LYS A 53 4.43 8.85 2.20
N TYR A 54 3.84 7.96 2.98
CA TYR A 54 2.60 8.18 3.71
C TYR A 54 2.88 8.11 5.21
N TYR A 55 2.97 9.28 5.83
CA TYR A 55 3.26 9.41 7.25
C TYR A 55 2.20 8.68 8.10
N GLY A 56 2.66 7.83 9.02
CA GLY A 56 1.79 7.05 9.90
C GLY A 56 1.12 5.85 9.23
N PHE A 57 1.54 5.47 8.01
CA PHE A 57 1.09 4.22 7.41
C PHE A 57 1.67 3.02 8.17
N ASP A 58 0.79 2.13 8.64
CA ASP A 58 1.17 0.83 9.20
C ASP A 58 0.43 -0.29 8.48
N VAL A 59 1.19 -1.16 7.81
CA VAL A 59 0.66 -2.33 7.11
C VAL A 59 -0.01 -3.34 8.05
N ASN A 60 0.25 -3.24 9.36
CA ASN A 60 -0.32 -4.09 10.39
C ASN A 60 -1.54 -3.46 11.09
N ALA A 61 -1.95 -2.24 10.75
CA ALA A 61 -3.04 -1.53 11.44
C ALA A 61 -4.38 -2.30 11.51
N ILE A 62 -4.61 -3.27 10.60
CA ILE A 62 -5.83 -4.11 10.64
C ILE A 62 -5.74 -5.25 11.67
N LYS A 63 -4.53 -5.68 12.08
CA LYS A 63 -4.34 -6.84 12.96
C LYS A 63 -4.83 -6.62 14.40
N GLU A 64 -5.08 -5.38 14.81
CA GLU A 64 -5.51 -5.06 16.18
C GLU A 64 -7.04 -4.93 16.34
N GLY A 65 -7.83 -5.08 15.26
CA GLY A 65 -9.29 -4.96 15.28
C GLY A 65 -10.07 -6.27 15.42
N GLY A 66 -9.42 -7.37 15.82
CA GLY A 66 -9.99 -8.72 15.80
C GLY A 66 -10.09 -9.39 17.16
N ASN A 67 -10.60 -8.70 18.18
CA ASN A 67 -11.24 -9.37 19.32
C ASN A 67 -12.29 -8.45 19.96
N ASN A 68 -13.56 -8.71 19.64
CA ASN A 68 -14.74 -8.43 20.46
C ASN A 68 -15.93 -9.13 19.81
N GLY A 69 -16.22 -10.35 20.26
CA GLY A 69 -17.41 -11.15 19.89
C GLY A 69 -17.09 -12.62 19.70
#